data_AF-A0A0Q3VK43-F1
#
_entry.id   AF-A0A0Q3VK43-F1
#
_cell.length_a   1.000
_cell.length_b   1.000
_cell.length_c   1.000
_cell.angle_alpha   90.00
_cell.angle_beta   90.00
_cell.angle_gamma   90.00
#
_symmetry.space_group_name_H-M   'P 1'
#
loop_
_entity.id
_entity.type
_entity.pdbx_description
1 polymer ?
#
loop_
_entity_poly.entity_id
_entity_poly.type
_entity_poly.pdbx_seq_one_letter_code
_entity_poly.pdbx_strand_id
1 'polypeptide(L)' 'QVRNGTGFSRAELLQASVELRHHALGYVKSKALQCAVRLGVADAIHRRGGAASLEDLLAEFSLD' A
#
# COMPACT_ATOMS: atom_id res chain seq x y z
N GLN A 1 1.94 -34.88 18.84
CA GLN A 1 3.30 -34.93 18.25
C GLN A 1 4.10 -33.75 18.76
N VAL A 2 5.10 -34.03 19.57
CA VAL A 2 6.07 -33.06 20.10
C VAL A 2 6.95 -32.63 18.93
N ARG A 3 7.02 -31.32 18.62
CA ARG A 3 7.94 -30.79 17.60
C ARG A 3 9.36 -30.89 18.15
N ASN A 4 9.98 -32.04 17.95
CA ASN A 4 11.42 -32.21 18.13
C ASN A 4 12.14 -31.36 17.06
N GLY A 5 13.20 -30.67 17.50
CA GLY A 5 13.85 -29.59 16.76
C GLY A 5 14.28 -29.97 15.34
N THR A 6 13.75 -29.23 14.37
CA THR A 6 14.33 -29.03 13.05
C THR A 6 14.01 -27.57 12.69
N GLY A 7 15.01 -26.81 12.24
CA GLY A 7 14.80 -25.43 11.83
C GLY A 7 13.75 -25.35 10.73
N PHE A 8 12.95 -24.29 10.73
CA PHE A 8 11.99 -24.02 9.66
C PHE A 8 12.70 -24.06 8.29
N SER A 9 12.05 -24.65 7.30
CA SER A 9 12.54 -24.59 5.93
C SER A 9 12.56 -23.14 5.44
N ARG A 10 13.40 -22.85 4.44
CA ARG A 10 13.46 -21.52 3.82
C ARG A 10 12.10 -21.06 3.28
N ALA A 11 11.30 -21.99 2.73
CA ALA A 11 9.97 -21.70 2.21
C ALA A 11 8.99 -21.32 3.32
N GLU A 12 9.00 -22.03 4.44
CA GLU A 12 8.16 -21.72 5.61
C GLU A 12 8.55 -20.36 6.22
N LEU A 13 9.85 -20.05 6.32
CA LEU A 13 10.31 -18.74 6.80
C LEU A 13 9.92 -17.59 5.86
N LEU A 14 10.01 -17.82 4.54
CA LEU A 14 9.60 -16.84 3.55
C LEU A 14 8.09 -16.57 3.63
N GLN A 15 7.28 -17.63 3.70
CA GLN A 15 5.84 -17.52 3.81
C GLN A 15 5.42 -16.79 5.09
N ALA A 16 6.02 -17.16 6.23
CA ALA A 16 5.79 -16.48 7.50
C ALA A 16 6.15 -14.98 7.43
N SER A 17 7.23 -14.62 6.72
CA SER A 17 7.62 -13.21 6.52
C SER A 17 6.63 -12.45 5.65
N VAL A 18 6.08 -13.08 4.61
CA VAL A 18 5.03 -12.49 3.77
C VAL A 18 3.76 -12.24 4.58
N GLU A 19 3.32 -13.23 5.35
CA GLU A 19 2.13 -13.13 6.20
C GLU A 19 2.29 -12.04 7.26
N LEU A 20 3.42 -12.05 7.97
CA LEU A 20 3.76 -11.04 8.96
C LEU A 20 3.77 -9.64 8.34
N ARG A 21 4.40 -9.46 7.18
CA ARG A 21 4.43 -8.17 6.49
C ARG A 21 3.04 -7.72 6.05
N HIS A 22 2.22 -8.62 5.52
CA HIS A 22 0.87 -8.30 5.09
C HIS A 22 -0.03 -7.88 6.25
N HIS A 23 0.07 -8.54 7.40
CA HIS A 23 -0.65 -8.13 8.61
C HIS A 23 -0.11 -6.83 9.20
N ALA A 24 1.21 -6.72 9.39
CA ALA A 24 1.82 -5.54 9.98
C ALA A 24 1.61 -4.27 9.14
N LEU A 25 1.61 -4.40 7.80
CA LEU A 25 1.45 -3.29 6.87
C LEU A 25 0.07 -3.24 6.21
N GLY A 26 -0.88 -4.08 6.65
CA GLY A 26 -2.23 -4.13 6.06
C GLY A 26 -2.94 -2.78 6.12
N TYR A 27 -2.71 -2.02 7.19
CA TYR A 27 -3.28 -0.68 7.39
C TYR A 27 -2.76 0.37 6.41
N VAL A 28 -1.59 0.16 5.79
CA VAL A 28 -0.99 1.11 4.83
C VAL A 28 -1.91 1.32 3.64
N LYS A 29 -2.60 0.27 3.18
CA LYS A 29 -3.61 0.37 2.10
C LYS A 29 -4.73 1.33 2.50
N SER A 30 -5.28 1.18 3.70
CA SER A 30 -6.33 2.04 4.22
C SER A 30 -5.87 3.48 4.42
N LYS A 31 -4.61 3.69 4.85
CA LYS A 31 -4.03 5.02 5.01
C LYS A 31 -3.73 5.70 3.67
N ALA A 32 -3.21 4.97 2.69
CA ALA A 32 -3.02 5.48 1.34
C ALA A 32 -4.36 5.92 0.73
N LEU A 33 -5.41 5.11 0.88
CA LEU A 33 -6.76 5.47 0.44
C LEU A 33 -7.29 6.70 1.18
N GLN A 34 -7.16 6.76 2.51
CA GLN A 34 -7.56 7.92 3.30
C GLN A 34 -6.83 9.19 2.83
N CYS A 35 -5.53 9.13 2.55
CA CYS A 35 -4.78 10.26 2.01
C CYS A 35 -5.29 10.66 0.62
N ALA A 36 -5.52 9.71 -0.29
CA ALA A 36 -6.04 10.00 -1.62
C ALA A 36 -7.42 10.68 -1.58
N VAL A 37 -8.30 10.25 -0.67
CA VAL A 37 -9.60 10.89 -0.44
C VAL A 37 -9.42 12.29 0.13
N ARG A 38 -8.55 12.48 1.13
CA ARG A 38 -8.29 13.79 1.74
C ARG A 38 -7.68 14.80 0.78
N LEU A 39 -6.82 14.34 -0.13
CA LEU A 39 -6.24 15.17 -1.18
C LEU A 39 -7.22 15.43 -2.34
N GLY A 40 -8.35 14.71 -2.41
CA GLY A 40 -9.30 14.86 -3.51
C GLY A 40 -8.76 14.33 -4.85
N VAL A 41 -7.97 13.25 -4.82
CA VAL A 41 -7.32 12.69 -6.03
C VAL A 41 -8.35 12.30 -7.10
N ALA A 42 -9.47 11.71 -6.71
CA ALA A 42 -10.53 11.36 -7.64
C ALA A 42 -11.14 12.61 -8.31
N ASP A 43 -11.34 13.69 -7.55
CA ASP A 43 -11.92 14.93 -8.07
C ASP A 43 -10.93 15.65 -9.00
N ALA A 44 -9.64 15.63 -8.68
CA ALA A 44 -8.58 16.16 -9.55
C ALA A 44 -8.55 15.46 -10.92
N ILE A 45 -8.60 14.12 -10.92
CA ILE A 45 -8.69 13.33 -12.15
C ILE A 45 -9.98 13.65 -12.91
N HIS A 46 -11.11 13.74 -12.20
CA HIS A 46 -12.41 14.04 -12.83
C HIS A 46 -12.43 15.41 -13.50
N ARG A 47 -11.93 16.46 -12.83
CA ARG A 47 -11.83 17.83 -13.38
C ARG A 47 -11.01 17.90 -14.67
N ARG A 48 -10.09 16.97 -14.88
CA ARG A 48 -9.22 16.89 -16.07
C ARG A 48 -9.78 15.99 -17.17
N GLY A 49 -11.04 15.58 -17.06
CA GLY A 49 -11.69 14.74 -18.08
C GLY A 49 -11.42 13.25 -17.92
N GLY A 50 -11.00 12.81 -16.73
CA GLY A 50 -10.82 11.39 -16.40
C GLY A 50 -9.41 10.85 -16.55
N ALA A 51 -8.44 11.68 -16.94
CA ALA A 51 -7.03 11.36 -16.96
C ALA A 51 -6.22 12.55 -16.42
N ALA A 52 -5.18 12.25 -15.62
CA ALA A 52 -4.23 13.25 -15.11
C ALA A 52 -2.84 12.62 -15.07
N SER A 53 -1.81 13.37 -15.47
CA SER A 53 -0.43 12.93 -15.25
C SER A 53 -0.04 13.07 -13.78
N LEU A 54 1.15 12.57 -13.41
CA LEU A 54 1.66 12.80 -12.06
C LEU A 54 1.97 14.29 -11.83
N GLU A 55 2.54 14.96 -12.83
CA GLU A 55 2.85 16.40 -12.80
C GLU A 55 1.59 17.25 -12.63
N ASP A 56 0.50 16.87 -13.31
CA ASP A 56 -0.81 17.49 -13.16
C ASP A 56 -1.32 17.44 -11.72
N LEU A 57 -1.20 16.27 -11.07
CA LEU A 57 -1.64 16.06 -9.69
C LEU A 57 -0.73 16.80 -8.70
N LEU A 58 0.60 16.81 -8.92
CA LEU A 58 1.55 17.54 -8.09
C LEU A 58 1.28 19.05 -8.13
N ALA A 59 1.07 19.60 -9.34
CA ALA A 59 0.74 21.01 -9.53
C ALA A 59 -0.60 21.38 -8.87
N GLU A 60 -1.59 20.47 -8.89
CA GLU A 60 -2.91 20.69 -8.30
C GLU A 60 -2.92 20.61 -6.78
N PHE A 61 -2.05 19.77 -6.19
CA PHE A 61 -1.91 19.65 -4.74
C PHE A 61 -0.84 20.56 -4.13
N SER A 62 -0.17 21.36 -4.95
CA SER A 62 0.97 22.20 -4.56
C SER A 62 2.04 21.40 -3.80
N LEU A 63 2.33 20.21 -4.31
CA LEU A 63 3.35 19.30 -3.76
C LEU A 63 4.61 19.43 -4.61
N ASP A 64 5.74 19.76 -3.97
CA ASP A 64 7.07 19.86 -4.58
C ASP A 64 7.81 18.51 -4.63
#